data_AF-A0A031K6T2-F1
#
_entry.id   AF-A0A031K6T2-F1
#
_cell.length_a   1.000
_cell.length_b   1.000
_cell.length_c   1.000
_cell.angle_alpha   90.00
_cell.angle_beta   90.00
_cell.angle_gamma   90.00
#
_symmetry.space_group_name_H-M   'P 1'
#
loop_
_entity.id
_entity.type
_entity.pdbx_description
1 polymer ?
#
loop_
_entity_poly.entity_id
_entity_poly.type
_entity_poly.pdbx_seq_one_letter_code
_entity_poly.pdbx_strand_id
1 'polypeptide(L)'
;MSGSGGVVHNVGSAFDVTLDVAAWDGAGAQVDLSCAAMFSEEPAGAPTGGLAHLDAALGGRLLELRREGHFTGAPGECLLISQPPETVAAKALLVVGLGHPQGWTPLHLREAVRSAATFALALGVRSAAFAPGMRDSGLSADGTAGAPAHMIAGLAAALATRHRLVPMGLAPAPVLERWVFDVGAERLEAAAREFREQLRGQGD
;
A
#
# COMPACT_ATOMS: atom_id res chain seq x y z
N MET A 1 -27.68 -9.14 -0.37
CA MET A 1 -26.37 -8.62 0.08
C MET A 1 -25.30 -9.42 -0.66
N SER A 2 -24.96 -8.99 -1.86
CA SER A 2 -23.88 -9.60 -2.65
C SER A 2 -22.60 -8.88 -2.28
N GLY A 3 -21.66 -9.58 -1.65
CA GLY A 3 -20.35 -9.03 -1.33
C GLY A 3 -19.65 -8.63 -2.62
N SER A 4 -19.44 -7.33 -2.82
CA SER A 4 -18.57 -6.83 -3.88
C SER A 4 -17.12 -7.05 -3.46
N GLY A 5 -16.68 -8.31 -3.45
CA GLY A 5 -15.25 -8.60 -3.50
C GLY A 5 -14.75 -8.00 -4.80
N GLY A 6 -14.02 -6.89 -4.72
CA GLY A 6 -13.47 -6.21 -5.90
C GLY A 6 -12.72 -7.21 -6.78
N VAL A 7 -12.77 -7.00 -8.10
CA VAL A 7 -12.07 -7.87 -9.06
C VAL A 7 -10.59 -7.89 -8.71
N VAL A 8 -10.03 -9.11 -8.58
CA VAL A 8 -8.61 -9.33 -8.28
C VAL A 8 -7.96 -10.07 -9.44
N HIS A 9 -6.82 -9.58 -9.89
CA HIS A 9 -5.99 -10.24 -10.89
C HIS A 9 -4.67 -10.69 -10.27
N ASN A 10 -4.35 -11.98 -10.41
CA ASN A 10 -3.01 -12.45 -10.12
C ASN A 10 -2.01 -11.90 -11.16
N VAL A 11 -0.87 -11.42 -10.66
CA VAL A 11 0.20 -10.84 -11.49
C VAL A 11 1.54 -11.57 -11.36
N GLY A 12 1.67 -12.49 -10.39
CA GLY A 12 2.83 -13.36 -10.26
C GLY A 12 3.13 -13.70 -8.81
N SER A 13 4.40 -13.99 -8.52
CA SER A 13 4.89 -14.22 -7.17
C SER A 13 6.34 -13.73 -7.01
N ALA A 14 6.75 -13.48 -5.77
CA ALA A 14 8.12 -13.19 -5.40
C ALA A 14 8.40 -13.69 -3.97
N PHE A 15 9.51 -14.41 -3.75
CA PHE A 15 9.86 -15.01 -2.45
C PHE A 15 8.71 -15.81 -1.81
N ASP A 16 8.05 -16.66 -2.60
CA ASP A 16 6.88 -17.46 -2.21
C ASP A 16 5.63 -16.65 -1.80
N VAL A 17 5.64 -15.33 -2.00
CA VAL A 17 4.48 -14.45 -1.81
C VAL A 17 3.73 -14.29 -3.13
N THR A 18 2.43 -14.56 -3.10
CA THR A 18 1.53 -14.32 -4.24
C THR A 18 1.29 -12.82 -4.39
N LEU A 19 1.46 -12.30 -5.60
CA LEU A 19 1.26 -10.89 -5.93
C LEU A 19 -0.01 -10.74 -6.76
N ASP A 20 -0.92 -9.92 -6.27
CA ASP A 20 -2.17 -9.58 -6.94
C ASP A 20 -2.31 -8.07 -7.14
N VAL A 21 -3.18 -7.70 -8.08
CA VAL A 21 -3.66 -6.35 -8.27
C VAL A 21 -5.18 -6.36 -8.08
N ALA A 22 -5.69 -5.42 -7.30
CA ALA A 22 -7.12 -5.28 -7.03
C ALA A 22 -7.57 -3.81 -7.13
N ALA A 23 -8.88 -3.61 -7.11
CA ALA A 23 -9.48 -2.30 -6.90
C ALA A 23 -10.45 -2.40 -5.72
N TRP A 24 -10.09 -1.79 -4.60
CA TRP A 24 -10.94 -1.70 -3.41
C TRP A 24 -11.27 -0.24 -3.12
N ASP A 25 -12.38 -0.02 -2.41
CA ASP A 25 -12.55 1.24 -1.71
C ASP A 25 -11.60 1.24 -0.50
N GLY A 26 -11.12 2.41 -0.06
CA GLY A 26 -10.02 2.52 0.91
C GLY A 26 -10.23 1.82 2.25
N ALA A 27 -11.44 1.31 2.54
CA ALA A 27 -11.80 0.57 3.74
C ALA A 27 -12.18 -0.91 3.50
N GLY A 28 -12.45 -1.32 2.26
CA GLY A 28 -13.00 -2.64 1.92
C GLY A 28 -11.97 -3.75 1.68
N ALA A 29 -10.68 -3.46 1.84
CA ALA A 29 -9.60 -4.43 1.68
C ALA A 29 -9.71 -5.58 2.69
N GLN A 30 -10.05 -6.79 2.22
CA GLN A 30 -10.16 -7.98 3.04
C GLN A 30 -8.80 -8.67 3.23
N VAL A 31 -7.95 -8.04 4.04
CA VAL A 31 -6.59 -8.51 4.36
C VAL A 31 -6.30 -8.36 5.86
N ASP A 32 -5.26 -9.02 6.34
CA ASP A 32 -4.83 -8.85 7.74
C ASP A 32 -4.26 -7.44 7.99
N LEU A 33 -3.54 -6.86 7.02
CA LEU A 33 -3.02 -5.49 7.09
C LEU A 33 -3.33 -4.71 5.80
N SER A 34 -4.17 -3.67 5.88
CA SER A 34 -4.35 -2.73 4.77
C SER A 34 -3.45 -1.51 4.96
N CYS A 35 -2.64 -1.21 3.96
CA CYS A 35 -1.72 -0.08 3.99
C CYS A 35 -2.20 1.02 3.05
N ALA A 36 -2.39 2.23 3.57
CA ALA A 36 -2.69 3.41 2.79
C ALA A 36 -1.50 4.38 2.80
N ALA A 37 -1.36 5.16 1.74
CA ALA A 37 -0.37 6.21 1.65
C ALA A 37 -1.03 7.59 1.78
N MET A 38 -0.36 8.54 2.43
CA MET A 38 -0.89 9.88 2.68
C MET A 38 0.18 10.94 2.44
N PHE A 39 -0.15 11.99 1.67
CA PHE A 39 0.68 13.17 1.53
C PHE A 39 0.55 14.09 2.74
N SER A 40 1.51 15.00 2.93
CA SER A 40 1.44 16.02 3.97
C SER A 40 0.33 17.04 3.74
N GLU A 41 -0.08 17.20 2.49
CA GLU A 41 -1.21 18.02 2.06
C GLU A 41 -1.80 17.44 0.77
N GLU A 42 -3.03 17.81 0.47
CA GLU A 42 -3.69 17.39 -0.76
C GLU A 42 -3.43 18.41 -1.87
N PRO A 43 -2.84 18.02 -3.01
CA PRO A 43 -2.68 18.91 -4.17
C PRO A 43 -3.98 19.59 -4.62
N ALA A 44 -5.12 18.89 -4.47
CA ALA A 44 -6.45 19.40 -4.81
C ALA A 44 -7.15 20.15 -3.64
N GLY A 45 -6.48 20.32 -2.50
CA GLY A 45 -7.01 21.03 -1.32
C GLY A 45 -7.92 20.21 -0.39
N ALA A 46 -8.41 19.05 -0.84
CA ALA A 46 -9.16 18.10 -0.01
C ALA A 46 -8.87 16.66 -0.47
N PRO A 47 -8.95 15.67 0.44
CA PRO A 47 -8.69 14.29 0.06
C PRO A 47 -9.86 13.79 -0.80
N THR A 48 -9.55 12.97 -1.78
CA THR A 48 -10.55 12.30 -2.61
C THR A 48 -10.30 10.78 -2.64
N GLY A 49 -11.17 10.05 -3.33
CA GLY A 49 -11.03 8.61 -3.57
C GLY A 49 -10.76 7.78 -2.31
N GLY A 50 -9.78 6.88 -2.40
CA GLY A 50 -9.49 5.89 -1.36
C GLY A 50 -9.16 6.51 0.00
N LEU A 51 -8.39 7.60 0.04
CA LEU A 51 -8.03 8.28 1.28
C LEU A 51 -9.25 8.93 1.95
N ALA A 52 -10.12 9.56 1.16
CA ALA A 52 -11.36 10.13 1.67
C ALA A 52 -12.32 9.06 2.22
N HIS A 53 -12.45 7.92 1.52
CA HIS A 53 -13.25 6.80 2.00
C HIS A 53 -12.68 6.19 3.28
N LEU A 54 -11.35 6.06 3.38
CA LEU A 54 -10.69 5.57 4.57
C LEU A 54 -10.90 6.51 5.76
N ASP A 55 -10.70 7.82 5.58
CA ASP A 55 -10.91 8.80 6.65
C ASP A 55 -12.38 8.84 7.12
N ALA A 56 -13.33 8.75 6.18
CA ALA A 56 -14.75 8.63 6.50
C ALA A 56 -15.05 7.36 7.31
N ALA A 57 -14.47 6.22 6.92
CA ALA A 57 -14.60 4.97 7.68
C ALA A 57 -14.00 5.07 9.09
N LEU A 58 -12.98 5.92 9.27
CA LEU A 58 -12.37 6.23 10.57
C LEU A 58 -13.08 7.37 11.32
N GLY A 59 -14.17 7.92 10.79
CA GLY A 59 -14.91 9.02 11.43
C GLY A 59 -14.14 10.36 11.46
N GLY A 60 -13.33 10.63 10.44
CA GLY A 60 -12.55 11.87 10.30
C GLY A 60 -11.24 11.90 11.09
N ARG A 61 -10.89 10.82 11.77
CA ARG A 61 -9.76 10.77 12.71
C ARG A 61 -8.41 10.86 12.03
N LEU A 62 -8.27 10.38 10.78
CA LEU A 62 -6.98 10.40 10.11
C LEU A 62 -6.58 11.84 9.77
N LEU A 63 -7.52 12.63 9.24
CA LEU A 63 -7.30 14.04 8.97
C LEU A 63 -7.19 14.88 10.25
N GLU A 64 -7.92 14.52 11.31
CA GLU A 64 -7.77 15.12 12.64
C GLU A 64 -6.34 14.95 13.16
N LEU A 65 -5.79 13.73 13.11
CA LEU A 65 -4.41 13.43 13.51
C LEU A 65 -3.38 14.23 12.70
N ARG A 66 -3.62 14.42 11.40
CA ARG A 66 -2.77 15.27 10.55
C ARG A 66 -2.81 16.73 10.97
N ARG A 67 -4.01 17.28 11.17
CA ARG A 67 -4.23 18.66 11.62
C ARG A 67 -3.60 18.92 13.00
N GLU A 68 -3.61 17.93 13.88
CA GLU A 68 -3.05 18.02 15.23
C GLU A 68 -1.54 17.73 15.29
N GLY A 69 -0.93 17.30 14.18
CA GLY A 69 0.50 17.04 14.08
C GLY A 69 0.95 15.70 14.68
N HIS A 70 0.01 14.80 14.99
CA HIS A 70 0.32 13.45 15.49
C HIS A 70 0.78 12.50 14.39
N PHE A 71 0.31 12.70 13.16
CA PHE A 71 0.79 12.02 11.95
C PHE A 71 0.65 12.97 10.77
N THR A 72 1.75 13.56 10.34
CA THR A 72 1.73 14.65 9.37
C THR A 72 1.72 14.16 7.92
N GLY A 73 2.07 12.90 7.68
CA GLY A 73 2.30 12.38 6.33
C GLY A 73 3.71 12.68 5.82
N ALA A 74 4.64 13.05 6.71
CA ALA A 74 6.03 13.32 6.34
C ALA A 74 6.74 12.04 5.83
N PRO A 75 7.79 12.16 5.00
CA PRO A 75 8.52 11.00 4.49
C PRO A 75 9.04 10.13 5.63
N GLY A 76 8.73 8.83 5.57
CA GLY A 76 9.18 7.85 6.58
C GLY A 76 8.30 7.76 7.83
N GLU A 77 7.28 8.62 7.99
CA GLU A 77 6.28 8.42 9.04
C GLU A 77 5.44 7.17 8.73
N CYS A 78 5.13 6.41 9.79
CA CYS A 78 4.26 5.24 9.74
C CYS A 78 3.33 5.27 10.95
N LEU A 79 2.02 5.23 10.72
CA LEU A 79 0.99 5.15 11.76
C LEU A 79 0.29 3.79 11.68
N LEU A 80 0.50 2.95 12.69
CA LEU A 80 -0.19 1.66 12.83
C LEU A 80 -1.46 1.85 13.68
N ILE A 81 -2.61 1.50 13.10
CA ILE A 81 -3.89 1.39 13.80
C ILE A 81 -4.19 -0.11 13.90
N SER A 82 -3.87 -0.70 15.05
CA SER A 82 -3.99 -2.15 15.28
C SER A 82 -5.42 -2.61 15.59
N GLN A 83 -6.33 -1.67 15.84
CA GLN A 83 -7.73 -1.92 16.17
C GLN A 83 -8.62 -0.89 15.46
N PRO A 84 -8.80 -1.02 14.12
CA PRO A 84 -9.70 -0.14 13.40
C PRO A 84 -11.17 -0.44 13.75
N PRO A 85 -12.08 0.52 13.55
CA PRO A 85 -13.52 0.29 13.71
C PRO A 85 -14.05 -0.74 12.70
N GLU A 86 -15.23 -1.32 12.98
CA GLU A 86 -15.88 -2.33 12.12
C GLU A 86 -16.22 -1.84 10.71
N THR A 87 -16.22 -0.52 10.50
CA THR A 87 -16.34 0.14 9.18
C THR A 87 -15.14 -0.10 8.27
N VAL A 88 -14.04 -0.65 8.79
CA VAL A 88 -12.84 -1.05 8.06
C VAL A 88 -12.76 -2.57 8.04
N ALA A 89 -12.67 -3.18 6.85
CA ALA A 89 -12.67 -4.62 6.69
C ALA A 89 -11.34 -5.30 7.11
N ALA A 90 -10.23 -4.57 7.04
CA ALA A 90 -8.92 -5.08 7.42
C ALA A 90 -8.77 -5.18 8.94
N LYS A 91 -8.01 -6.17 9.42
CA LYS A 91 -7.79 -6.37 10.88
C LYS A 91 -6.89 -5.28 11.49
N ALA A 92 -6.00 -4.70 10.70
CA ALA A 92 -5.16 -3.58 11.07
C ALA A 92 -4.94 -2.66 9.87
N LEU A 93 -4.63 -1.39 10.14
CA LEU A 93 -4.25 -0.40 9.14
C LEU A 93 -2.84 0.12 9.37
N LEU A 94 -2.11 0.35 8.29
CA LEU A 94 -0.88 1.14 8.31
C LEU A 94 -1.06 2.34 7.39
N VAL A 95 -0.82 3.55 7.91
CA VAL A 95 -0.74 4.75 7.07
C VAL A 95 0.72 5.15 6.93
N VAL A 96 1.19 5.29 5.69
CA VAL A 96 2.58 5.62 5.36
C VAL A 96 2.65 7.02 4.76
N GLY A 97 3.52 7.87 5.31
CA GLY A 97 3.73 9.23 4.82
C GLY A 97 4.50 9.26 3.50
N LEU A 98 3.97 9.97 2.50
CA LEU A 98 4.60 10.21 1.20
C LEU A 98 5.38 11.54 1.13
N GLY A 99 5.23 12.38 2.15
CA GLY A 99 5.78 13.72 2.20
C GLY A 99 4.98 14.74 1.41
N HIS A 100 5.68 15.79 0.99
CA HIS A 100 5.10 16.88 0.25
C HIS A 100 4.84 16.47 -1.20
N PRO A 101 3.68 16.81 -1.80
CA PRO A 101 3.39 16.44 -3.18
C PRO A 101 4.29 17.17 -4.19
N GLN A 102 4.71 18.40 -3.89
CA GLN A 102 5.70 19.10 -4.71
C GLN A 102 7.05 18.39 -4.63
N GLY A 103 7.62 18.05 -5.79
CA GLY A 103 8.87 17.29 -5.88
C GLY A 103 8.72 15.79 -5.67
N TRP A 104 7.49 15.30 -5.48
CA TRP A 104 7.23 13.87 -5.41
C TRP A 104 7.54 13.19 -6.75
N THR A 105 8.05 11.97 -6.65
CA THR A 105 8.35 11.09 -7.78
C THR A 105 7.98 9.65 -7.44
N PRO A 106 7.74 8.78 -8.44
CA PRO A 106 7.45 7.36 -8.22
C PRO A 106 8.49 6.61 -7.37
N LEU A 107 9.73 7.10 -7.28
CA LEU A 107 10.76 6.54 -6.40
C LEU A 107 10.33 6.55 -4.92
N HIS A 108 9.53 7.52 -4.48
CA HIS A 108 9.01 7.58 -3.11
C HIS A 108 8.11 6.39 -2.78
N LEU A 109 7.43 5.80 -3.77
CA LEU A 109 6.63 4.58 -3.55
C LEU A 109 7.50 3.39 -3.19
N ARG A 110 8.74 3.32 -3.68
CA ARG A 110 9.65 2.24 -3.33
C ARG A 110 9.86 2.20 -1.83
N GLU A 111 10.14 3.35 -1.23
CA GLU A 111 10.38 3.45 0.21
C GLU A 111 9.10 3.27 1.03
N ALA A 112 7.96 3.78 0.54
CA ALA A 112 6.68 3.60 1.19
C ALA A 112 6.25 2.12 1.22
N VAL A 113 6.35 1.42 0.09
CA VAL A 113 6.03 -0.01 -0.01
C VAL A 113 7.03 -0.85 0.80
N ARG A 114 8.33 -0.50 0.77
CA ARG A 114 9.34 -1.19 1.59
C ARG A 114 9.03 -1.10 3.08
N SER A 115 8.59 0.07 3.54
CA SER A 115 8.19 0.30 4.93
C SER A 115 6.95 -0.52 5.28
N ALA A 116 5.91 -0.46 4.43
CA ALA A 116 4.70 -1.24 4.62
C ALA A 116 4.94 -2.76 4.66
N ALA A 117 5.74 -3.27 3.74
CA ALA A 117 6.11 -4.69 3.69
C ALA A 117 6.93 -5.10 4.92
N THR A 118 7.82 -4.23 5.40
CA THR A 118 8.58 -4.48 6.63
C THR A 118 7.66 -4.60 7.85
N PHE A 119 6.65 -3.73 7.96
CA PHE A 119 5.62 -3.82 9.00
C PHE A 119 4.80 -5.11 8.89
N ALA A 120 4.35 -5.48 7.68
CA ALA A 120 3.63 -6.74 7.47
C ALA A 120 4.44 -7.96 7.95
N LEU A 121 5.73 -8.01 7.59
CA LEU A 121 6.65 -9.09 7.98
C LEU A 121 6.97 -9.09 9.48
N ALA A 122 7.01 -7.91 10.12
CA ALA A 122 7.23 -7.78 11.56
C ALA A 122 5.99 -8.20 12.37
N LEU A 123 4.80 -7.85 11.90
CA LEU A 123 3.53 -8.21 12.51
C LEU A 123 3.16 -9.70 12.30
N GLY A 124 3.82 -10.39 11.36
CA GLY A 124 3.55 -11.79 11.07
C GLY A 124 2.17 -12.01 10.45
N VAL A 125 1.73 -11.07 9.60
CA VAL A 125 0.45 -11.19 8.90
C VAL A 125 0.56 -12.13 7.70
N ARG A 126 -0.54 -12.79 7.32
CA ARG A 126 -0.59 -13.69 6.15
C ARG A 126 -0.94 -12.96 4.87
N SER A 127 -1.68 -11.87 4.97
CA SER A 127 -2.10 -11.07 3.81
C SER A 127 -1.97 -9.57 4.07
N ALA A 128 -1.48 -8.84 3.09
CA ALA A 128 -1.41 -7.38 3.15
C ALA A 128 -1.79 -6.73 1.82
N ALA A 129 -2.19 -5.46 1.90
CA ALA A 129 -2.52 -4.64 0.74
C ALA A 129 -1.85 -3.29 0.81
N PHE A 130 -1.56 -2.67 -0.34
CA PHE A 130 -1.03 -1.31 -0.40
C PHE A 130 -1.76 -0.47 -1.44
N ALA A 131 -2.41 0.59 -0.96
CA ALA A 131 -3.10 1.61 -1.75
C ALA A 131 -2.25 2.90 -1.77
N PRO A 132 -1.63 3.26 -2.91
CA PRO A 132 -0.73 4.40 -2.99
C PRO A 132 -1.43 5.76 -3.09
N GLY A 133 -2.74 5.81 -3.38
CA GLY A 133 -3.55 7.05 -3.41
C GLY A 133 -3.14 8.13 -4.43
N MET A 134 -2.19 7.86 -5.34
CA MET A 134 -1.52 8.89 -6.16
C MET A 134 -2.44 9.74 -7.05
N ARG A 135 -3.49 9.14 -7.64
CA ARG A 135 -4.41 9.89 -8.52
C ARG A 135 -5.50 10.60 -7.73
N ASP A 136 -5.93 9.98 -6.64
CA ASP A 136 -6.88 10.56 -5.69
C ASP A 136 -6.28 11.79 -4.99
N SER A 137 -4.95 11.85 -4.89
CA SER A 137 -4.23 13.05 -4.47
C SER A 137 -4.04 14.07 -5.59
N GLY A 138 -4.49 13.83 -6.82
CA GLY A 138 -4.41 14.81 -7.91
C GLY A 138 -3.09 14.86 -8.68
N LEU A 139 -2.23 13.83 -8.59
CA LEU A 139 -1.03 13.75 -9.43
C LEU A 139 -1.39 13.42 -10.90
N SER A 140 -0.62 13.97 -11.84
CA SER A 140 -0.80 13.71 -13.27
C SER A 140 -0.42 12.27 -13.65
N ALA A 141 -0.94 11.79 -14.79
CA ALA A 141 -0.58 10.46 -15.31
C ALA A 141 0.94 10.32 -15.50
N ASP A 142 1.58 11.33 -16.11
CA ASP A 142 3.04 11.37 -16.31
C ASP A 142 3.81 11.36 -14.99
N GLY A 143 3.30 12.08 -13.97
CA GLY A 143 3.88 12.09 -12.64
C GLY A 143 3.89 10.72 -11.97
N THR A 144 2.98 9.83 -12.36
CA THR A 144 2.84 8.47 -11.80
C THR A 144 3.42 7.37 -12.70
N ALA A 145 4.05 7.72 -13.82
CA ALA A 145 4.62 6.76 -14.76
C ALA A 145 5.71 5.88 -14.09
N GLY A 146 5.70 4.57 -14.34
CA GLY A 146 6.65 3.64 -13.73
C GLY A 146 6.39 3.28 -12.27
N ALA A 147 5.29 3.75 -11.66
CA ALA A 147 4.92 3.41 -10.29
C ALA A 147 4.94 1.89 -9.98
N PRO A 148 4.38 0.99 -10.84
CA PRO A 148 4.42 -0.45 -10.56
C PRO A 148 5.83 -1.01 -10.34
N ALA A 149 6.82 -0.55 -11.13
CA ALA A 149 8.20 -1.00 -11.02
C ALA A 149 8.79 -0.65 -9.65
N HIS A 150 8.57 0.59 -9.17
CA HIS A 150 9.03 1.05 -7.86
C HIS A 150 8.31 0.35 -6.71
N MET A 151 7.01 0.09 -6.85
CA MET A 151 6.23 -0.64 -5.85
C MET A 151 6.72 -2.09 -5.71
N ILE A 152 6.91 -2.81 -6.83
CA ILE A 152 7.49 -4.16 -6.82
C ILE A 152 8.89 -4.14 -6.20
N ALA A 153 9.74 -3.19 -6.59
CA ALA A 153 11.10 -3.07 -6.06
C ALA A 153 11.12 -2.83 -4.54
N GLY A 154 10.17 -2.05 -4.00
CA GLY A 154 10.03 -1.81 -2.58
C GLY A 154 9.67 -3.09 -1.80
N LEU A 155 8.68 -3.84 -2.32
CA LEU A 155 8.26 -5.12 -1.73
C LEU A 155 9.39 -6.15 -1.80
N ALA A 156 10.00 -6.33 -2.97
CA ALA A 156 11.11 -7.25 -3.19
C ALA A 156 12.29 -6.95 -2.27
N ALA A 157 12.61 -5.67 -2.03
CA ALA A 157 13.67 -5.28 -1.10
C ALA A 157 13.37 -5.73 0.34
N ALA A 158 12.13 -5.53 0.83
CA ALA A 158 11.74 -5.96 2.18
C ALA A 158 11.78 -7.50 2.32
N LEU A 159 11.27 -8.22 1.32
CA LEU A 159 11.30 -9.69 1.28
C LEU A 159 12.72 -10.23 1.23
N ALA A 160 13.59 -9.66 0.39
CA ALA A 160 14.99 -10.04 0.29
C ALA A 160 15.75 -9.81 1.60
N THR A 161 15.51 -8.68 2.28
CA THR A 161 16.06 -8.42 3.61
C THR A 161 15.61 -9.49 4.60
N ARG A 162 14.30 -9.80 4.65
CA ARG A 162 13.79 -10.84 5.55
C ARG A 162 14.38 -12.22 5.26
N HIS A 163 14.46 -12.61 3.99
CA HIS A 163 15.06 -13.88 3.55
C HIS A 163 16.52 -14.00 3.99
N ARG A 164 17.29 -12.90 4.02
CA ARG A 164 18.66 -12.90 4.55
C ARG A 164 18.75 -12.98 6.07
N LEU A 165 17.82 -12.38 6.80
CA LEU A 165 17.83 -12.38 8.27
C LEU A 165 17.44 -13.74 8.88
N VAL A 166 16.58 -14.52 8.20
CA VAL A 166 16.10 -15.84 8.67
C VAL A 166 17.24 -16.84 8.95
N PRO A 167 18.15 -17.16 8.00
CA PRO A 167 19.23 -18.11 8.24
C PRO A 167 20.26 -17.60 9.26
N MET A 168 20.29 -16.29 9.55
CA MET A 168 21.13 -15.70 10.60
C MET A 168 20.50 -15.81 12.00
N GLY A 169 19.27 -16.29 12.13
CA GLY A 169 18.53 -16.29 13.39
C GLY A 169 18.11 -14.91 13.88
N LEU A 170 18.15 -13.89 13.00
CA LEU A 170 17.83 -12.50 13.33
C LEU A 170 16.37 -12.12 13.01
N ALA A 171 15.60 -13.03 12.42
CA ALA A 171 14.18 -12.89 12.21
C ALA A 171 13.50 -14.27 12.05
N PRO A 172 12.22 -14.42 12.41
CA PRO A 172 11.49 -15.67 12.15
C PRO A 172 11.17 -15.81 10.65
N ALA A 173 10.89 -17.04 10.19
CA ALA A 173 10.40 -17.25 8.83
C ALA A 173 9.16 -16.39 8.55
N PRO A 174 9.06 -15.73 7.39
CA PRO A 174 7.88 -14.95 7.05
C PRO A 174 6.68 -15.89 6.86
N VAL A 175 5.50 -15.45 7.30
CA VAL A 175 4.21 -16.13 7.06
C VAL A 175 3.32 -15.37 6.08
N LEU A 176 3.85 -14.30 5.49
CA LEU A 176 3.18 -13.52 4.46
C LEU A 176 3.02 -14.38 3.21
N GLU A 177 1.79 -14.70 2.83
CA GLU A 177 1.46 -15.54 1.68
C GLU A 177 0.98 -14.71 0.49
N ARG A 178 0.40 -13.52 0.76
CA ARG A 178 -0.27 -12.71 -0.25
C ARG A 178 -0.03 -11.22 -0.04
N TRP A 179 0.33 -10.54 -1.13
CA TRP A 179 0.41 -9.09 -1.20
C TRP A 179 -0.43 -8.54 -2.36
N VAL A 180 -1.28 -7.56 -2.07
CA VAL A 180 -2.19 -6.96 -3.04
C VAL A 180 -1.80 -5.50 -3.29
N PHE A 181 -1.60 -5.13 -4.55
CA PHE A 181 -1.50 -3.73 -4.95
C PHE A 181 -2.88 -3.21 -5.32
N ASP A 182 -3.40 -2.26 -4.55
CA ASP A 182 -4.69 -1.62 -4.84
C ASP A 182 -4.47 -0.42 -5.77
N VAL A 183 -5.00 -0.51 -6.99
CA VAL A 183 -4.64 0.40 -8.10
C VAL A 183 -5.78 1.28 -8.59
N GLY A 184 -6.94 1.26 -7.92
CA GLY A 184 -8.15 1.97 -8.36
C GLY A 184 -8.81 1.30 -9.57
N ALA A 185 -10.14 1.31 -9.59
CA ALA A 185 -10.94 0.53 -10.55
C ALA A 185 -10.64 0.83 -12.02
N GLU A 186 -10.43 2.10 -12.36
CA GLU A 186 -10.18 2.54 -13.74
C GLU A 186 -8.86 2.01 -14.32
N ARG A 187 -7.90 1.66 -13.48
CA ARG A 187 -6.56 1.20 -13.91
C ARG A 187 -6.40 -0.31 -13.84
N LEU A 188 -7.34 -1.04 -13.25
CA LEU A 188 -7.18 -2.42 -12.83
C LEU A 188 -6.54 -3.30 -13.92
N GLU A 189 -7.11 -3.28 -15.13
CA GLU A 189 -6.62 -4.08 -16.27
C GLU A 189 -5.24 -3.64 -16.77
N ALA A 190 -5.03 -2.31 -16.92
CA ALA A 190 -3.77 -1.77 -17.40
C ALA A 190 -2.63 -2.02 -16.40
N ALA A 191 -2.89 -1.78 -15.11
CA ALA A 191 -1.97 -2.05 -14.03
C ALA A 191 -1.64 -3.54 -13.94
N ALA A 192 -2.63 -4.44 -14.02
CA ALA A 192 -2.37 -5.88 -13.99
C ALA A 192 -1.39 -6.33 -15.09
N ARG A 193 -1.47 -5.74 -16.29
CA ARG A 193 -0.50 -5.97 -17.37
C ARG A 193 0.89 -5.40 -17.02
N GLU A 194 0.96 -4.14 -16.59
CA GLU A 194 2.23 -3.49 -16.19
C GLU A 194 2.96 -4.28 -15.09
N PHE A 195 2.26 -4.70 -14.04
CA PHE A 195 2.84 -5.50 -12.94
C PHE A 195 3.39 -6.85 -13.43
N ARG A 196 2.66 -7.55 -14.31
CA ARG A 196 3.14 -8.82 -14.90
C ARG A 196 4.41 -8.63 -15.73
N GLU A 197 4.48 -7.56 -16.52
CA GLU A 197 5.66 -7.23 -17.33
C GLU A 197 6.88 -6.95 -16.45
N GLN A 198 6.69 -6.15 -15.40
CA GLN A 198 7.77 -5.82 -14.46
C GLN A 198 8.28 -7.06 -13.70
N LEU A 199 7.39 -7.96 -13.28
CA LEU A 199 7.78 -9.19 -12.58
C LEU A 199 8.54 -10.16 -13.50
N ARG A 200 8.15 -10.26 -14.78
CA ARG A 200 8.89 -11.06 -15.77
C ARG A 200 10.30 -10.50 -16.02
N GLY A 201 10.44 -9.17 -16.04
CA GLY A 201 11.74 -8.50 -16.24
C GLY A 201 12.70 -8.57 -15.05
N GLN A 202 12.25 -9.01 -13.87
CA GLN A 202 13.09 -9.22 -12.68
C GLN A 202 13.53 -10.67 -12.48
N GLY A 203 13.03 -11.59 -13.32
CA GLY A 203 13.43 -12.99 -13.31
C GLY A 203 14.51 -13.27 -14.34
N ASP A 204 15.77 -13.12 -13.94
CA ASP A 204 16.97 -13.78 -14.49
C ASP A 204 17.95 -14.07 -13.33
#